data_AF-A0A397BT92-F1
#
_entry.id   AF-A0A397BT92-F1
#
_cell.length_a   1.000
_cell.length_b   1.000
_cell.length_c   1.000
_cell.angle_alpha   90.00
_cell.angle_beta   90.00
_cell.angle_gamma   90.00
#
_symmetry.space_group_name_H-M   'P 1'
#
loop_
_entity.id
_entity.type
_entity.pdbx_description
1 polymer ?
#
loop_
_entity_poly.entity_id
_entity_poly.type
_entity_poly.pdbx_seq_one_letter_code
_entity_poly.pdbx_strand_id
1 'polypeptide(L)'
;MHLCCLHPLKSCPTTDTPFSAQKTVSSADAIMSSVLVPRSLFRCSPLADSETEYLLQLASQVPIQVIRRAQLDNGSIHWTLATDDADVVMYQGNDATNMANTWCTITEVQATLEEAAALFAGDTPVEYERNHKALASDVLDCYKLYTLNPDVGVYWSVLQSPAPALANPRDFCFLQVRRTIIIIIHPIAFFEQWID
;
A
#
# COMPACT_ATOMS: atom_id res chain seq x y z
N MET A 1 1.03 -7.70 -21.59
CA MET A 1 1.67 -7.33 -20.32
C MET A 1 2.38 -5.98 -20.50
N HIS A 2 1.67 -4.88 -20.27
CA HIS A 2 2.20 -3.50 -20.25
C HIS A 2 1.38 -2.76 -19.18
N LEU A 3 1.75 -2.95 -17.91
CA LEU A 3 1.28 -2.04 -16.87
C LEU A 3 2.18 -0.79 -16.92
N CYS A 4 1.54 0.38 -16.91
CA CYS A 4 2.15 1.69 -17.03
C CYS A 4 3.37 1.86 -16.11
N CYS A 5 4.55 1.99 -16.69
CA CYS A 5 5.74 2.50 -16.02
C CYS A 5 5.63 4.03 -15.93
N LEU A 6 5.39 4.59 -14.75
CA LEU A 6 5.66 6.01 -14.52
C LEU A 6 7.18 6.18 -14.35
N HIS A 7 7.78 7.04 -15.16
CA HIS A 7 9.20 7.38 -15.10
C HIS A 7 9.57 8.07 -13.77
N PRO A 8 10.80 7.89 -13.26
CA PRO A 8 11.29 8.66 -12.12
C PRO A 8 11.37 10.15 -12.49
N LEU A 9 10.80 11.00 -11.63
CA LEU A 9 10.90 12.45 -11.72
C LEU A 9 12.38 12.84 -11.58
N LYS A 10 12.88 13.55 -12.60
CA LYS A 10 14.28 14.02 -12.70
C LYS A 10 14.59 15.01 -11.56
N SER A 11 15.82 14.92 -11.07
CA SER A 11 16.45 15.80 -10.09
C SER A 11 16.47 17.28 -10.52
N CYS A 12 16.31 18.18 -9.55
CA CYS A 12 16.32 19.63 -9.71
C CYS A 12 17.78 20.17 -9.72
N PRO A 13 18.14 21.15 -10.57
CA PRO A 13 19.48 21.75 -10.58
C PRO A 13 19.63 22.89 -9.56
N THR A 14 20.81 22.93 -8.94
CA THR A 14 21.32 23.97 -8.04
C THR A 14 21.57 25.29 -8.77
N THR A 15 21.10 26.42 -8.23
CA THR A 15 21.72 27.74 -8.48
C THR A 15 21.44 28.71 -7.32
N ASP A 16 22.49 29.44 -6.94
CA ASP A 16 22.62 30.33 -5.78
C ASP A 16 21.99 31.74 -5.94
N THR A 17 21.64 32.33 -4.77
CA THR A 17 21.45 33.77 -4.39
C THR A 17 20.16 34.54 -4.78
N PRO A 18 19.77 35.60 -4.03
CA PRO A 18 19.74 35.76 -2.56
C PRO A 18 18.40 36.31 -1.99
N PHE A 19 18.22 36.06 -0.70
CA PHE A 19 17.32 36.67 0.31
C PHE A 19 16.22 37.66 -0.14
N SER A 20 14.97 37.18 -0.20
CA SER A 20 13.77 38.00 -0.02
C SER A 20 12.79 37.23 0.86
N ALA A 21 12.24 37.90 1.88
CA ALA A 21 11.42 37.30 2.92
C ALA A 21 10.14 36.69 2.33
N GLN A 22 10.17 35.38 2.10
CA GLN A 22 8.99 34.59 1.78
C GLN A 22 8.53 33.84 3.04
N LYS A 23 7.25 34.07 3.34
CA LYS A 23 6.41 33.39 4.32
C LYS A 23 6.82 31.91 4.42
N THR A 24 7.31 31.49 5.58
CA THR A 24 7.63 30.10 5.91
C THR A 24 6.36 29.27 5.82
N VAL A 25 6.11 28.73 4.63
CA VAL A 25 5.24 27.57 4.44
C VAL A 25 6.01 26.40 5.04
N SER A 26 5.39 25.68 5.97
CA SER A 26 6.02 24.54 6.65
C SER A 26 6.54 23.56 5.61
N SER A 27 7.74 23.00 5.80
CA SER A 27 8.30 21.99 4.89
C SER A 27 7.36 20.80 4.67
N ALA A 28 6.44 20.54 5.62
CA ALA A 28 5.36 19.55 5.46
C ALA A 28 4.36 19.94 4.35
N ASP A 29 3.97 21.21 4.26
CA ASP A 29 3.00 21.69 3.27
C ASP A 29 3.58 21.69 1.84
N ALA A 30 4.89 21.93 1.70
CA ALA A 30 5.58 21.86 0.41
C ALA A 30 5.73 20.42 -0.11
N ILE A 31 5.93 19.44 0.79
CA ILE A 31 6.00 18.02 0.45
C ILE A 31 4.59 17.48 0.10
N MET A 32 3.54 17.92 0.80
CA MET A 32 2.17 17.50 0.51
C MET A 32 1.70 17.90 -0.90
N SER A 33 2.22 18.99 -1.47
CA SER A 33 1.88 19.42 -2.82
C SER A 33 2.52 18.57 -3.94
N SER A 34 3.56 17.79 -3.66
CA SER A 34 4.32 17.06 -4.70
C SER A 34 3.99 15.57 -4.81
N VAL A 35 3.20 15.01 -3.88
CA VAL A 35 2.94 13.55 -3.85
C VAL A 35 1.59 13.17 -4.45
N LEU A 36 0.63 14.10 -4.55
CA LEU A 36 -0.64 13.83 -5.23
C LEU A 36 -0.39 13.63 -6.73
N VAL A 37 -0.73 12.44 -7.24
CA VAL A 37 -0.53 12.09 -8.63
C VAL A 37 -1.75 12.55 -9.44
N PRO A 38 -1.57 13.41 -10.47
CA PRO A 38 -2.66 13.86 -11.31
C PRO A 38 -3.44 12.69 -11.89
N ARG A 39 -4.76 12.68 -11.67
CA ARG A 39 -5.62 11.54 -12.07
C ARG A 39 -5.58 11.26 -13.58
N SER A 40 -5.25 12.26 -14.39
CA SER A 40 -5.05 12.14 -15.85
C SER A 40 -3.87 11.24 -16.25
N LEU A 41 -2.96 10.92 -15.34
CA LEU A 41 -1.86 9.99 -15.60
C LEU A 41 -2.31 8.53 -15.53
N PHE A 42 -3.40 8.21 -14.83
CA PHE A 42 -3.96 6.86 -14.78
C PHE A 42 -4.80 6.59 -16.03
N ARG A 43 -4.13 6.09 -17.09
CA ARG A 43 -4.79 5.63 -18.31
C ARG A 43 -5.25 4.16 -18.12
N CYS A 44 -6.40 3.99 -17.47
CA CYS A 44 -6.98 2.68 -17.19
C CYS A 44 -7.83 2.19 -18.36
N SER A 45 -7.19 1.66 -19.41
CA SER A 45 -7.91 0.99 -20.50
C SER A 45 -8.70 -0.21 -19.96
N PRO A 46 -9.87 -0.57 -20.54
CA PRO A 46 -10.59 -1.76 -20.13
C PRO A 46 -9.69 -3.00 -20.15
N LEU A 47 -9.73 -3.78 -19.07
CA LEU A 47 -9.00 -5.05 -18.99
C LEU A 47 -9.58 -6.04 -20.01
N ALA A 48 -8.73 -6.90 -20.56
CA ALA A 48 -9.22 -8.03 -21.34
C ALA A 48 -10.01 -9.00 -20.45
N ASP A 49 -10.93 -9.77 -21.04
CA ASP A 49 -11.73 -10.75 -20.30
C ASP A 49 -10.84 -11.77 -19.56
N SER A 50 -9.76 -12.22 -20.20
CA SER A 50 -8.79 -13.16 -19.59
C SER A 50 -8.01 -12.55 -18.42
N GLU A 51 -7.72 -11.24 -18.46
CA GLU A 51 -7.05 -10.54 -17.36
C GLU A 51 -8.01 -10.38 -16.18
N THR A 52 -9.28 -10.06 -16.46
CA THR A 52 -10.33 -9.98 -15.46
C THR A 52 -10.56 -11.33 -14.79
N GLU A 53 -10.67 -12.41 -15.57
CA GLU A 53 -10.83 -13.77 -15.08
C GLU A 53 -9.65 -14.20 -14.19
N TYR A 54 -8.42 -13.93 -14.64
CA TYR A 54 -7.22 -14.21 -13.86
C TYR A 54 -7.21 -13.49 -12.51
N LEU A 55 -7.51 -12.18 -12.51
CA LEU A 55 -7.53 -11.39 -11.27
C LEU A 55 -8.64 -11.85 -10.32
N LEU A 56 -9.81 -12.22 -10.83
CA LEU A 56 -10.89 -12.78 -10.02
C LEU A 56 -10.52 -14.15 -9.44
N GLN A 57 -9.86 -15.00 -10.21
CA GLN A 57 -9.35 -16.28 -9.73
C GLN A 57 -8.31 -16.07 -8.62
N LEU A 58 -7.37 -15.14 -8.82
CA LEU A 58 -6.40 -14.77 -7.79
C LEU A 58 -7.09 -14.24 -6.52
N ALA A 59 -8.09 -13.37 -6.66
CA ALA A 59 -8.89 -12.83 -5.56
C ALA A 59 -9.54 -13.92 -4.70
N SER A 60 -9.97 -15.02 -5.33
CA SER A 60 -10.60 -16.14 -4.63
C SER A 60 -9.63 -16.98 -3.80
N GLN A 61 -8.36 -17.02 -4.18
CA GLN A 61 -7.38 -17.93 -3.58
C GLN A 61 -6.57 -17.25 -2.46
N VAL A 62 -6.20 -15.99 -2.65
CA VAL A 62 -5.25 -15.32 -1.76
C VAL A 62 -5.77 -15.14 -0.33
N PRO A 63 -7.05 -14.85 -0.04
CA PRO A 63 -7.54 -14.76 1.34
C PRO A 63 -7.28 -16.05 2.14
N ILE A 64 -7.48 -17.21 1.51
CA ILE A 64 -7.23 -18.51 2.12
C ILE A 64 -5.73 -18.69 2.42
N GLN A 65 -4.86 -18.23 1.51
CA GLN A 65 -3.42 -18.27 1.71
C GLN A 65 -2.96 -17.35 2.85
N VAL A 66 -3.54 -16.14 2.96
CA VAL A 66 -3.25 -15.21 4.05
C VAL A 66 -3.64 -15.84 5.39
N ILE A 67 -4.84 -16.39 5.52
CA ILE A 67 -5.29 -17.05 6.76
C ILE A 67 -4.34 -18.19 7.15
N ARG A 68 -3.96 -19.05 6.20
CA ARG A 68 -3.04 -20.17 6.46
C ARG A 68 -1.65 -19.70 6.89
N ARG A 69 -1.14 -18.63 6.27
CA ARG A 69 0.18 -18.07 6.59
C ARG A 69 0.20 -17.30 7.90
N ALA A 70 -0.90 -16.64 8.27
CA ALA A 70 -1.04 -15.87 9.50
C ALA A 70 -1.21 -16.72 10.76
N GLN A 71 -1.27 -18.06 10.64
CA GLN A 71 -1.30 -18.95 11.81
C GLN A 71 0.03 -18.83 12.58
N LEU A 72 -0.06 -18.37 13.83
CA LEU A 72 1.11 -18.24 14.70
C LEU A 72 1.70 -19.60 15.09
N ASP A 73 0.83 -20.57 15.36
CA ASP A 73 1.20 -21.94 15.70
C ASP A 73 0.90 -22.90 14.55
N ASN A 74 1.78 -23.87 14.33
CA ASN A 74 1.65 -24.92 13.30
C ASN A 74 1.43 -24.41 11.85
N GLY A 75 1.76 -23.14 11.57
CA GLY A 75 1.73 -22.53 10.24
C GLY A 75 2.99 -22.82 9.41
N SER A 76 3.00 -22.34 8.16
CA SER A 76 4.18 -22.46 7.28
C SER A 76 5.25 -21.39 7.55
N ILE A 77 4.91 -20.32 8.27
CA ILE A 77 5.83 -19.23 8.63
C ILE A 77 6.20 -19.40 10.09
N HIS A 78 7.50 -19.36 10.39
CA HIS A 78 7.96 -19.29 11.77
C HIS A 78 7.91 -17.85 12.26
N TRP A 79 6.96 -17.57 13.17
CA TRP A 79 6.76 -16.24 13.72
C TRP A 79 7.61 -16.02 14.97
N THR A 80 8.24 -14.85 15.06
CA THR A 80 9.01 -14.41 16.24
C THR A 80 8.42 -13.11 16.75
N LEU A 81 8.14 -13.03 18.05
CA LEU A 81 7.63 -11.82 18.68
C LEU A 81 8.64 -10.68 18.51
N ALA A 82 8.20 -9.57 17.92
CA ALA A 82 9.00 -8.37 17.73
C ALA A 82 8.61 -7.27 18.72
N THR A 83 7.32 -7.11 18.99
CA THR A 83 6.81 -6.10 19.93
C THR A 83 5.54 -6.60 20.58
N ASP A 84 5.39 -6.29 21.86
CA ASP A 84 4.19 -6.53 22.66
C ASP A 84 3.94 -5.24 23.46
N ASP A 85 3.14 -4.35 22.90
CA ASP A 85 2.80 -3.06 23.51
C ASP A 85 1.28 -2.96 23.63
N ALA A 86 0.77 -2.99 24.86
CA ALA A 86 -0.61 -2.94 25.35
C ALA A 86 -1.77 -3.23 24.36
N ASP A 87 -1.89 -2.47 23.27
CA ASP A 87 -2.98 -2.53 22.30
C ASP A 87 -2.61 -3.27 20.98
N VAL A 88 -1.32 -3.55 20.76
CA VAL A 88 -0.76 -4.10 19.52
C VAL A 88 0.38 -5.09 19.81
N VAL A 89 0.24 -6.31 19.30
CA VAL A 89 1.29 -7.34 19.29
C VAL A 89 1.78 -7.56 17.86
N MET A 90 3.08 -7.46 17.64
CA MET A 90 3.71 -7.62 16.33
C MET A 90 4.67 -8.80 16.32
N TYR A 91 4.52 -9.64 15.30
CA TYR A 91 5.40 -10.77 15.00
C TYR A 91 6.11 -10.53 13.67
N GLN A 92 7.40 -10.86 13.63
CA GLN A 92 8.18 -10.94 12.41
C GLN A 92 8.25 -12.39 11.94
N GLY A 93 7.89 -12.62 10.67
CA GLY A 93 7.93 -13.93 10.04
C GLY A 93 9.29 -14.21 9.43
N ASN A 94 9.86 -15.36 9.75
CA ASN A 94 10.99 -15.93 9.03
C ASN A 94 10.46 -16.93 8.02
N ASP A 95 10.23 -16.46 6.78
CA ASP A 95 9.79 -17.29 5.68
C ASP A 95 10.98 -17.58 4.74
N ALA A 96 11.51 -18.79 4.80
CA ALA A 96 12.63 -19.20 3.95
C ALA A 96 12.30 -19.18 2.45
N THR A 97 11.01 -19.09 2.08
CA THR A 97 10.54 -19.05 0.69
C THR A 97 10.34 -17.65 0.13
N ASN A 98 10.40 -16.61 0.98
CA ASN A 98 10.14 -15.23 0.58
C ASN A 98 11.26 -14.31 1.08
N MET A 99 11.95 -13.64 0.17
CA MET A 99 13.02 -12.68 0.49
C MET A 99 12.49 -11.38 1.14
N ALA A 100 11.18 -11.20 1.24
CA ALA A 100 10.57 -10.02 1.83
C ALA A 100 10.28 -10.19 3.33
N ASN A 101 10.53 -9.12 4.10
CA ASN A 101 10.14 -9.03 5.51
C ASN A 101 8.63 -9.18 5.68
N THR A 102 8.20 -10.29 6.26
CA THR A 102 6.79 -10.58 6.52
C THR A 102 6.46 -10.22 7.97
N TRP A 103 5.33 -9.55 8.19
CA TRP A 103 4.87 -9.12 9.50
C TRP A 103 3.45 -9.59 9.76
N CYS A 104 3.15 -9.98 11.00
CA CYS A 104 1.80 -10.27 11.47
C CYS A 104 1.53 -9.40 12.69
N THR A 105 0.44 -8.65 12.67
CA THR A 105 0.06 -7.76 13.77
C THR A 105 -1.32 -8.16 14.29
N ILE A 106 -1.44 -8.22 15.61
CA ILE A 106 -2.67 -8.55 16.33
C ILE A 106 -3.05 -7.33 17.17
N THR A 107 -4.30 -6.93 17.07
CA THR A 107 -4.89 -5.85 17.87
C THR A 107 -6.33 -6.20 18.19
N GLU A 108 -6.83 -5.70 19.33
CA GLU A 108 -8.21 -5.90 19.74
C GLU A 108 -9.06 -4.66 19.40
N VAL A 109 -10.14 -4.87 18.65
CA VAL A 109 -11.05 -3.81 18.22
C VAL A 109 -12.45 -4.09 18.77
N GLN A 110 -13.05 -3.11 19.42
CA GLN A 110 -14.43 -3.17 19.91
C GLN A 110 -15.42 -2.86 18.77
N ALA A 111 -15.56 -3.80 17.84
CA ALA A 111 -16.46 -3.70 16.69
C ALA A 111 -16.90 -5.10 16.21
N THR A 112 -18.00 -5.17 15.47
CA THR A 112 -18.36 -6.38 14.70
C THR A 112 -17.43 -6.56 13.50
N LEU A 113 -17.40 -7.77 12.93
CA LEU A 113 -16.59 -8.05 11.74
C LEU A 113 -17.06 -7.21 10.54
N GLU A 114 -18.37 -7.00 10.43
CA GLU A 114 -18.99 -6.19 9.38
C GLU A 114 -18.60 -4.72 9.52
N GLU A 115 -18.60 -4.17 10.74
CA GLU A 115 -18.14 -2.80 11.01
C GLU A 115 -16.65 -2.63 10.71
N ALA A 116 -15.81 -3.60 11.11
CA ALA A 116 -14.39 -3.59 10.79
C ALA A 116 -14.14 -3.67 9.27
N ALA A 117 -14.88 -4.51 8.55
CA ALA A 117 -14.78 -4.62 7.09
C ALA A 117 -15.26 -3.32 6.39
N ALA A 118 -16.28 -2.65 6.94
CA ALA A 118 -16.81 -1.41 6.40
C ALA A 118 -15.80 -0.26 6.43
N LEU A 119 -14.85 -0.26 7.39
CA LEU A 119 -13.76 0.72 7.43
C LEU A 119 -12.93 0.69 6.13
N PHE A 120 -12.73 -0.49 5.57
CA PHE A 120 -11.94 -0.68 4.35
C PHE A 120 -12.79 -0.64 3.07
N ALA A 121 -14.09 -0.37 3.18
CA ALA A 121 -14.98 -0.25 2.04
C ALA A 121 -14.72 1.07 1.29
N GLY A 122 -14.82 0.99 -0.03
CA GLY A 122 -14.65 2.12 -0.94
C GLY A 122 -15.26 1.76 -2.28
N ASP A 123 -16.59 1.90 -2.38
CA ASP A 123 -17.32 1.50 -3.58
C ASP A 123 -16.94 2.43 -4.74
N THR A 124 -16.77 3.72 -4.46
CA THR A 124 -16.22 4.73 -5.38
C THR A 124 -14.76 5.10 -5.07
N PRO A 125 -13.97 5.58 -6.06
CA PRO A 125 -12.61 6.09 -5.82
C PRO A 125 -12.55 7.22 -4.78
N VAL A 126 -13.60 8.07 -4.71
CA VAL A 126 -13.67 9.18 -3.77
C VAL A 126 -13.90 8.70 -2.34
N GLU A 127 -14.78 7.72 -2.15
CA GLU A 127 -15.00 7.10 -0.83
C GLU A 127 -13.76 6.34 -0.38
N TYR A 128 -13.12 5.60 -1.29
CA TYR A 128 -11.87 4.90 -1.00
C TYR A 128 -10.78 5.85 -0.52
N GLU A 129 -10.54 6.96 -1.25
CA GLU A 129 -9.54 7.95 -0.86
C GLU A 129 -9.83 8.57 0.52
N ARG A 130 -11.10 8.88 0.80
CA ARG A 130 -11.52 9.43 2.10
C ARG A 130 -11.32 8.44 3.24
N ASN A 131 -11.83 7.22 3.09
CA ASN A 131 -11.82 6.21 4.14
C ASN A 131 -10.41 5.71 4.43
N HIS A 132 -9.60 5.52 3.38
CA HIS A 132 -8.26 4.98 3.51
C HIS A 132 -7.29 5.99 4.14
N LYS A 133 -7.42 7.30 3.87
CA LYS A 133 -6.63 8.34 4.55
C LYS A 133 -6.96 8.45 6.05
N ALA A 134 -8.18 8.09 6.46
CA ALA A 134 -8.56 8.09 7.87
C ALA A 134 -7.94 6.91 8.65
N LEU A 135 -7.62 5.81 7.97
CA LEU A 135 -7.12 4.58 8.60
C LEU A 135 -5.61 4.40 8.50
N ALA A 136 -4.99 4.92 7.44
CA ALA A 136 -3.58 4.74 7.15
C ALA A 136 -2.90 6.11 6.98
N SER A 137 -2.38 6.63 8.08
CA SER A 137 -1.76 7.96 8.16
C SER A 137 -0.50 8.11 7.29
N ASP A 138 0.12 6.99 6.91
CA ASP A 138 1.29 6.92 6.04
C ASP A 138 0.94 6.88 4.55
N VAL A 139 -0.35 6.81 4.18
CA VAL A 139 -0.78 6.87 2.78
C VAL A 139 -0.83 8.31 2.30
N LEU A 140 0.04 8.62 1.33
CA LEU A 140 0.17 9.96 0.76
C LEU A 140 -0.81 10.20 -0.38
N ASP A 141 -1.06 9.16 -1.20
CA ASP A 141 -2.06 9.18 -2.25
C ASP A 141 -2.55 7.75 -2.53
N CYS A 142 -3.78 7.62 -3.01
CA CYS A 142 -4.31 6.34 -3.44
C CYS A 142 -5.40 6.51 -4.49
N TYR A 143 -5.60 5.47 -5.30
CA TYR A 143 -6.57 5.49 -6.39
C TYR A 143 -7.06 4.09 -6.74
N LYS A 144 -8.38 3.95 -6.95
CA LYS A 144 -9.00 2.72 -7.43
C LYS A 144 -8.91 2.68 -8.96
N LEU A 145 -8.12 1.75 -9.49
CA LEU A 145 -7.86 1.59 -10.92
C LEU A 145 -9.00 0.84 -11.63
N TYR A 146 -9.47 -0.25 -11.04
CA TYR A 146 -10.52 -1.09 -11.62
C TYR A 146 -11.49 -1.62 -10.56
N THR A 147 -12.77 -1.71 -10.90
CA THR A 147 -13.78 -2.48 -10.17
C THR A 147 -14.07 -3.73 -10.98
N LEU A 148 -13.65 -4.91 -10.49
CA LEU A 148 -13.84 -6.17 -11.21
C LEU A 148 -15.21 -6.77 -10.93
N ASN A 149 -15.64 -6.69 -9.67
CA ASN A 149 -17.00 -6.98 -9.22
C ASN A 149 -17.27 -6.19 -7.92
N PRO A 150 -18.44 -6.32 -7.26
CA PRO A 150 -18.72 -5.58 -6.03
C PRO A 150 -17.73 -5.84 -4.90
N ASP A 151 -17.11 -7.03 -4.82
CA ASP A 151 -16.22 -7.43 -3.72
C ASP A 151 -14.73 -7.27 -4.05
N VAL A 152 -14.35 -7.10 -5.32
CA VAL A 152 -12.97 -7.17 -5.81
C VAL A 152 -12.63 -5.94 -6.66
N GLY A 153 -11.53 -5.28 -6.32
CA GLY A 153 -10.99 -4.16 -7.10
C GLY A 153 -9.47 -4.15 -7.14
N VAL A 154 -8.94 -3.40 -8.10
CA VAL A 154 -7.50 -3.14 -8.25
C VAL A 154 -7.24 -1.70 -7.82
N TYR A 155 -6.23 -1.52 -6.98
CA TYR A 155 -5.91 -0.26 -6.33
C TYR A 155 -4.44 0.06 -6.52
N TRP A 156 -4.12 1.34 -6.46
CA TRP A 156 -2.77 1.86 -6.39
C TRP A 156 -2.66 2.79 -5.20
N SER A 157 -1.52 2.76 -4.51
CA SER A 157 -1.25 3.63 -3.36
C SER A 157 0.21 4.04 -3.32
N VAL A 158 0.46 5.21 -2.71
CA VAL A 158 1.78 5.72 -2.33
C VAL A 158 1.85 5.75 -0.82
N LEU A 159 2.86 5.10 -0.26
CA LEU A 159 3.18 5.14 1.17
C LEU A 159 4.39 6.02 1.43
N GLN A 160 4.31 6.79 2.50
CA GLN A 160 5.44 7.48 3.08
C GLN A 160 6.44 6.45 3.62
N SER A 161 7.73 6.75 3.48
CA SER A 161 8.76 5.97 4.14
C SER A 161 8.66 6.14 5.68
N PRO A 162 8.88 5.07 6.47
CA PRO A 162 9.04 5.18 7.92
C PRO A 162 10.23 6.08 8.32
N ALA A 163 11.20 6.25 7.42
CA ALA A 163 12.32 7.16 7.54
C ALA A 163 12.32 8.14 6.35
N PRO A 164 11.46 9.17 6.35
CA PRO A 164 11.26 10.06 5.20
C PRO A 164 12.50 10.90 4.87
N ALA A 165 13.42 11.06 5.82
CA ALA A 165 14.71 11.70 5.60
C ALA A 165 15.74 10.80 4.87
N LEU A 166 15.52 9.48 4.85
CA LEU A 166 16.48 8.49 4.34
C LEU A 166 15.98 7.72 3.12
N ALA A 167 14.66 7.63 2.92
CA ALA A 167 14.08 6.91 1.79
C ALA A 167 12.86 7.62 1.23
N ASN A 168 12.74 7.57 -0.09
CA ASN A 168 11.62 8.12 -0.83
C ASN A 168 10.32 7.35 -0.54
N PRO A 169 9.15 7.99 -0.74
CA PRO A 169 7.87 7.28 -0.78
C PRO A 169 7.89 6.13 -1.79
N ARG A 170 7.13 5.06 -1.51
CA ARG A 170 6.99 3.91 -2.41
C ARG A 170 5.57 3.79 -2.91
N ASP A 171 5.41 3.49 -4.19
CA ASP A 171 4.12 3.19 -4.78
C ASP A 171 3.97 1.70 -5.10
N PHE A 172 2.72 1.22 -5.17
CA PHE A 172 2.40 -0.17 -5.50
C PHE A 172 0.97 -0.30 -6.00
N CYS A 173 0.73 -1.34 -6.80
CA CYS A 173 -0.60 -1.74 -7.26
C CYS A 173 -0.99 -3.08 -6.61
N PHE A 174 -2.19 -3.19 -6.09
CA PHE A 174 -2.65 -4.38 -5.38
C PHE A 174 -4.11 -4.70 -5.64
N LEU A 175 -4.46 -5.96 -5.38
CA LEU A 175 -5.82 -6.47 -5.49
C LEU A 175 -6.44 -6.48 -4.09
N GLN A 176 -7.54 -5.76 -3.88
CA GLN A 176 -8.23 -5.76 -2.59
C GLN A 176 -9.55 -6.52 -2.72
N VAL A 177 -9.83 -7.35 -1.72
CA VAL A 177 -11.09 -8.08 -1.57
C VAL A 177 -11.82 -7.53 -0.35
N ARG A 178 -13.12 -7.25 -0.43
CA ARG A 178 -13.88 -6.62 0.67
C ARG A 178 -13.79 -7.39 2.00
N ARG A 179 -13.58 -8.71 1.94
CA ARG A 179 -13.41 -9.57 3.13
C ARG A 179 -11.95 -9.71 3.60
N THR A 180 -10.98 -9.23 2.84
CA THR A 180 -9.53 -9.33 3.14
C THR A 180 -8.74 -8.32 2.33
N ILE A 181 -8.02 -7.41 2.99
CA ILE A 181 -7.03 -6.58 2.28
C ILE A 181 -5.82 -7.44 1.95
N ILE A 182 -5.44 -7.45 0.68
CA ILE A 182 -4.28 -8.16 0.18
C ILE A 182 -3.38 -7.12 -0.47
N ILE A 183 -2.16 -6.99 0.03
CA ILE A 183 -1.14 -6.18 -0.62
C ILE A 183 -0.37 -7.10 -1.56
N ILE A 184 -0.68 -7.05 -2.86
CA ILE A 184 0.24 -7.59 -3.87
C ILE A 184 1.32 -6.53 -4.05
N ILE A 185 2.42 -6.64 -3.31
CA ILE A 185 3.63 -5.89 -3.67
C ILE A 185 4.19 -6.62 -4.89
N HIS A 186 3.84 -6.19 -6.10
CA HIS A 186 4.77 -6.41 -7.20
C HIS A 186 5.94 -5.47 -6.90
N PRO A 187 7.16 -5.99 -6.64
CA PRO A 187 8.31 -5.12 -6.54
C PRO A 187 8.49 -4.48 -7.91
N ILE A 188 8.10 -3.22 -8.04
CA ILE A 188 8.77 -2.34 -8.98
C ILE A 188 10.16 -2.17 -8.40
N ALA A 189 11.02 -3.10 -8.80
CA ALA A 189 12.48 -3.10 -8.83
C ALA A 189 13.23 -2.28 -7.76
N PHE A 190 14.16 -2.98 -7.10
CA PHE A 190 15.39 -2.50 -6.47
C PHE A 190 15.27 -1.88 -5.06
N PHE A 191 15.37 -2.74 -4.04
CA PHE A 191 15.92 -2.35 -2.75
C PHE A 191 16.79 -3.46 -2.14
N GLU A 192 17.77 -3.95 -2.91
CA GLU A 192 18.77 -4.92 -2.43
C GLU A 192 20.23 -4.52 -2.76
N GLN A 193 20.58 -3.24 -2.91
CA GLN A 193 21.98 -2.90 -3.23
C GLN A 193 22.59 -1.65 -2.61
N TRP A 194 22.08 -1.13 -1.47
CA TRP A 194 22.72 0.01 -0.80
C TRP A 194 22.67 -0.07 0.73
N ILE A 195 23.21 -1.17 1.28
CA ILE A 195 23.92 -1.12 2.56
C ILE A 195 25.31 -1.67 2.28
N ASP A 196 26.25 -0.74 2.05
CA ASP A 196 27.62 -0.79 2.55
C ASP A 196 27.85 0.55 3.28
#